data_AF-A0A934L6D9-F1
#
_entry.id   AF-A0A934L6D9-F1
#
_cell.length_a   1.000
_cell.length_b   1.000
_cell.length_c   1.000
_cell.angle_alpha   90.00
_cell.angle_beta   90.00
_cell.angle_gamma   90.00
#
_symmetry.space_group_name_H-M   'P 1'
#
loop_
_entity.id
_entity.type
_entity.pdbx_description
1 polymer ?
#
loop_
_entity_poly.entity_id
_entity_poly.type
_entity_poly.pdbx_seq_one_letter_code
_entity_poly.pdbx_strand_id
1 'polypeptide(L)'
;MFDQRKHRGGDARASLRALRAAGVAAVVLAFAGCERIPEWLRVERVDPRSRGADAPVLALNQSITVYFDAAIDPLSVTSESFRVADHAGRGVDGTLDIGTRSIRFRPFAPRTQDLDDGSFRPGESYRLELGGMPSSSALRSRAGRPLDRPLAFSFTVARTPAELGLPTLFLPVGIGDEPFAVELDELTAPRIAVDARRFTVRLSLPPLPSSLRPEAFQLWRLLPGAAVPERVAIARVAAVVPDEVRSGSTSTQLEVELPAEAKLRPGDLLYLAFETGDAGLLDYRGRPLEALPAPIPVKVDEGDRARVLDLDLRELRFASIHDDALGFELRDGRIVARARVEAGTGRAGMLRVPASLLVDGDSTWHHPVFGELPASGAGLEFTALDVPAGSELRLRPGSGSLVIRVCGDVRIAGRIVLEGSARDLPWRAGPSPDVDQLARSSGVCLILGGDFVVEASAAIVAEPDASGSPLTVVAGGEARVAGRMPPRVAFALDPAARIRGSVESPIVLLARLTPGLPTGTRLAAAAASAWLPLPVANGDEIDVSLEDPRGALRGELQVAPPDVLRPDQPSVDAERWVAPLRLPLRQPLRVPRGAWFRVLLEAEVDGTEVPSLGGLAVRGG
;
A
#
# COMPACT_ATOMS: atom_id res chain seq x y z
N MET A 1 1.44 -62.22 60.03
CA MET A 1 2.12 -63.48 60.43
C MET A 1 3.61 -63.22 60.27
N PHE A 2 4.37 -63.43 61.35
CA PHE A 2 5.83 -63.26 61.63
C PHE A 2 6.79 -63.26 60.42
N ASP A 3 7.94 -62.56 60.40
CA ASP A 3 9.10 -62.64 61.33
C ASP A 3 10.14 -61.56 60.92
N GLN A 4 10.47 -60.53 61.71
CA GLN A 4 11.61 -60.36 62.65
C GLN A 4 13.06 -60.74 62.23
N ARG A 5 13.97 -59.75 62.44
CA ARG A 5 15.42 -59.79 62.79
C ARG A 5 16.43 -60.08 61.66
N LYS A 6 17.67 -59.55 61.61
CA LYS A 6 18.55 -58.94 62.64
C LYS A 6 19.73 -58.15 62.01
N HIS A 7 20.27 -57.24 62.83
CA HIS A 7 21.44 -56.32 62.71
C HIS A 7 22.77 -56.78 62.09
N ARG A 8 23.54 -55.78 61.60
CA ARG A 8 24.88 -55.29 62.05
C ARG A 8 25.19 -54.01 61.25
N GLY A 9 25.70 -52.87 61.73
CA GLY A 9 26.62 -52.57 62.83
C GLY A 9 27.97 -52.14 62.23
N GLY A 10 28.24 -50.83 62.06
CA GLY A 10 29.54 -50.34 61.58
C GLY A 10 29.68 -48.81 61.49
N ASP A 11 30.60 -48.27 62.31
CA ASP A 11 31.43 -47.07 62.10
C ASP A 11 30.85 -45.64 62.18
N ALA A 12 30.50 -45.22 63.39
CA ALA A 12 30.23 -43.82 63.76
C ALA A 12 31.49 -42.89 63.84
N ARG A 13 32.69 -43.36 63.46
CA ARG A 13 33.92 -42.54 63.49
C ARG A 13 34.34 -41.96 62.13
N ALA A 14 33.69 -42.34 61.04
CA ALA A 14 33.91 -41.75 59.71
C ALA A 14 33.17 -40.41 59.51
N SER A 15 32.05 -40.20 60.22
CA SER A 15 31.13 -39.07 59.96
C SER A 15 31.62 -37.70 60.45
N LEU A 16 32.57 -37.65 61.38
CA LEU A 16 33.05 -36.38 61.97
C LEU A 16 34.17 -35.70 61.17
N ARG A 17 34.89 -36.42 60.28
CA ARG A 17 35.86 -35.80 59.36
C ARG A 17 35.21 -35.27 58.07
N ALA A 18 34.09 -35.85 57.65
CA ALA A 18 33.33 -35.39 56.47
C ALA A 18 32.66 -34.02 56.68
N LEU A 19 32.20 -33.71 57.90
CA LEU A 19 31.53 -32.44 58.21
C LEU A 19 32.47 -31.21 58.25
N ARG A 20 33.76 -31.38 58.59
CA ARG A 20 34.74 -30.28 58.54
C ARG A 20 35.25 -29.98 57.13
N ALA A 21 35.31 -30.97 56.24
CA ALA A 21 35.67 -30.76 54.84
C ALA A 21 34.51 -30.11 54.04
N ALA A 22 33.26 -30.47 54.34
CA ALA A 22 32.08 -29.87 53.69
C ALA A 22 31.88 -28.39 54.05
N GLY A 23 32.19 -27.98 55.30
CA GLY A 23 32.09 -26.59 55.73
C GLY A 23 33.09 -25.64 55.06
N VAL A 24 34.31 -26.11 54.77
CA VAL A 24 35.34 -25.30 54.08
C VAL A 24 35.07 -25.25 52.57
N ALA A 25 34.58 -26.33 51.96
CA ALA A 25 34.20 -26.34 50.54
C ALA A 25 33.00 -25.42 50.23
N ALA A 26 32.02 -25.31 51.14
CA ALA A 26 30.87 -24.41 50.98
C ALA A 26 31.26 -22.91 51.06
N VAL A 27 32.26 -22.56 51.87
CA VAL A 27 32.77 -21.18 51.95
C VAL A 27 33.61 -20.83 50.72
N VAL A 28 34.44 -21.75 50.20
CA VAL A 28 35.23 -21.50 48.99
C VAL A 28 34.34 -21.45 47.73
N LEU A 29 33.25 -22.21 47.66
CA LEU A 29 32.26 -22.11 46.57
C LEU A 29 31.40 -20.84 46.63
N ALA A 30 31.21 -20.25 47.82
CA ALA A 30 30.53 -18.95 47.96
C ALA A 30 31.42 -17.76 47.53
N PHE A 31 32.74 -17.88 47.64
CA PHE A 31 33.69 -16.85 47.16
C PHE A 31 34.19 -17.07 45.72
N ALA A 32 33.95 -18.24 45.14
CA ALA A 32 34.15 -18.50 43.70
C ALA A 32 32.98 -18.03 42.82
N GLY A 33 32.02 -17.32 43.42
CA GLY A 33 30.99 -16.57 42.69
C GLY A 33 31.64 -15.46 41.88
N CYS A 34 32.08 -15.82 40.68
CA CYS A 34 32.54 -14.99 39.57
C CYS A 34 32.51 -13.48 39.88
N GLU A 35 33.69 -12.88 40.10
CA GLU A 35 33.91 -11.46 39.85
C GLU A 35 33.62 -11.19 38.37
N ARG A 36 32.34 -11.10 38.02
CA ARG A 36 31.93 -10.46 36.78
C ARG A 36 32.24 -9.00 37.01
N ILE A 37 33.34 -8.54 36.42
CA ILE A 37 33.63 -7.12 36.27
C ILE A 37 32.33 -6.49 35.76
N PRO A 38 31.73 -5.55 36.52
CA PRO A 38 30.45 -4.99 36.14
C PRO A 38 30.57 -4.38 34.75
N GLU A 39 29.78 -4.87 33.80
CA GLU A 39 29.67 -4.23 32.51
C GLU A 39 28.89 -2.93 32.68
N TRP A 40 29.46 -1.83 32.21
CA TRP A 40 28.86 -0.50 32.29
C TRP A 40 28.08 -0.20 31.02
N LEU A 41 26.94 0.47 31.17
CA LEU A 41 26.29 1.16 30.08
C LEU A 41 27.19 2.32 29.63
N ARG A 42 27.38 2.48 28.32
CA ARG A 42 28.22 3.55 27.76
C ARG A 42 27.39 4.45 26.86
N VAL A 43 27.62 5.76 26.99
CA VAL A 43 27.15 6.73 25.99
C VAL A 43 28.06 6.62 24.78
N GLU A 44 27.50 6.22 23.64
CA GLU A 44 28.23 6.15 22.36
C GLU A 44 28.34 7.52 21.70
N ARG A 45 27.26 8.31 21.78
CA ARG A 45 27.13 9.58 21.08
C ARG A 45 26.08 10.47 21.74
N VAL A 46 26.35 11.77 21.78
CA VAL A 46 25.33 12.80 22.03
C VAL A 46 25.23 13.66 20.77
N ASP A 47 24.01 13.80 20.26
CA ASP A 47 23.69 14.66 19.13
C ASP A 47 22.82 15.84 19.57
N PRO A 48 23.05 17.03 19.00
CA PRO A 48 24.09 17.34 18.01
C PRO A 48 25.50 17.39 18.62
N ARG A 49 26.51 16.96 17.84
CA ARG A 49 27.93 17.00 18.23
C ARG A 49 28.49 18.41 18.19
N SER A 50 29.45 18.73 19.06
CA SER A 50 30.29 19.92 18.93
C SER A 50 31.13 19.85 17.65
N ARG A 51 31.20 20.96 16.90
CA ARG A 51 32.16 21.14 15.80
C ARG A 51 33.48 21.65 16.39
N GLY A 52 34.25 20.76 17.02
CA GLY A 52 35.56 21.10 17.61
C GLY A 52 35.56 21.17 19.14
N ALA A 53 36.41 22.04 19.69
CA ALA A 53 36.61 22.19 21.14
C ALA A 53 35.50 23.00 21.83
N ASP A 54 34.71 23.76 21.06
CA ASP A 54 33.64 24.60 21.59
C ASP A 54 32.35 23.81 21.84
N ALA A 55 31.55 24.27 22.81
CA ALA A 55 30.22 23.73 23.06
C ALA A 55 29.32 23.93 21.82
N PRO A 56 28.43 22.96 21.49
CA PRO A 56 27.54 23.11 20.35
C PRO A 56 26.55 24.27 20.56
N VAL A 57 26.25 24.99 19.48
CA VAL A 57 25.22 26.04 19.43
C VAL A 57 23.94 25.45 18.83
N LEU A 58 22.82 25.53 19.54
CA LEU A 58 21.56 24.88 19.21
C LEU A 58 20.48 25.87 18.75
N ALA A 59 19.60 25.43 17.86
CA ALA A 59 18.33 26.11 17.58
C ALA A 59 17.33 25.95 18.74
N LEU A 60 16.34 26.85 18.83
CA LEU A 60 15.38 26.92 19.95
C LEU A 60 14.52 25.66 20.10
N ASN A 61 14.25 24.96 19.01
CA ASN A 61 13.46 23.73 19.00
C ASN A 61 14.30 22.48 18.69
N GLN A 62 15.64 22.59 18.75
CA GLN A 62 16.52 21.47 18.43
C GLN A 62 16.50 20.42 19.52
N SER A 63 16.20 19.18 19.14
CA SER A 63 16.22 18.04 20.06
C SER A 63 17.65 17.60 20.37
N ILE A 64 17.84 17.04 21.56
CA ILE A 64 19.11 16.45 22.01
C ILE A 64 18.91 14.94 22.14
N THR A 65 19.73 14.15 21.46
CA THR A 65 19.63 12.67 21.49
C THR A 65 20.91 12.05 22.05
N VAL A 66 20.77 11.21 23.07
CA VAL A 66 21.86 10.40 23.62
C VAL A 66 21.70 8.97 23.13
N TYR A 67 22.74 8.44 22.50
CA TYR A 67 22.81 7.06 22.04
C TYR A 67 23.70 6.24 22.96
N PHE A 68 23.32 4.99 23.19
CA PHE A 68 23.98 4.09 24.10
C PHE A 68 24.36 2.77 23.40
N ASP A 69 25.36 2.10 23.96
CA ASP A 69 25.86 0.81 23.44
C ASP A 69 24.89 -0.36 23.65
N ALA A 70 23.85 -0.14 24.46
CA ALA A 70 22.90 -1.15 24.92
C ALA A 70 21.45 -0.65 24.81
N ALA A 71 20.52 -1.60 24.84
CA ALA A 71 19.11 -1.23 24.99
C ALA A 71 18.86 -0.61 26.37
N ILE A 72 18.18 0.53 26.43
CA ILE A 72 17.88 1.28 27.67
C ILE A 72 16.64 0.70 28.34
N ASP A 73 16.68 0.62 29.68
CA ASP A 73 15.51 0.33 30.50
C ASP A 73 14.68 1.61 30.67
N PRO A 74 13.47 1.71 30.10
CA PRO A 74 12.63 2.91 30.20
C PRO A 74 12.30 3.30 31.65
N LEU A 75 12.25 2.34 32.58
CA LEU A 75 11.96 2.62 33.99
C LEU A 75 13.12 3.32 34.70
N SER A 76 14.34 3.22 34.16
CA SER A 76 15.50 3.92 34.69
C SER A 76 15.59 5.37 34.23
N VAL A 77 14.74 5.81 33.29
CA VAL A 77 14.73 7.18 32.75
C VAL A 77 13.73 8.02 33.55
N THR A 78 14.26 8.84 34.47
CA THR A 78 13.51 9.74 35.35
C THR A 78 14.09 11.14 35.26
N SER A 79 13.43 12.13 35.84
CA SER A 79 13.94 13.51 35.93
C SER A 79 15.23 13.64 36.75
N GLU A 80 15.62 12.61 37.50
CA GLU A 80 16.89 12.56 38.24
C GLU A 80 18.01 11.87 37.44
N SER A 81 17.65 10.97 36.53
CA SER A 81 18.60 10.19 35.74
C SER A 81 18.87 10.80 34.36
N PHE A 82 17.95 11.62 33.86
CA PHE A 82 18.10 12.34 32.61
C PHE A 82 17.41 13.71 32.74
N ARG A 83 18.19 14.79 32.67
CA ARG A 83 17.66 16.15 32.81
C ARG A 83 18.42 17.16 31.99
N VAL A 84 17.71 18.13 31.43
CA VAL A 84 18.32 19.36 30.91
C VAL A 84 18.15 20.46 31.94
N ALA A 85 19.23 21.14 32.29
CA ALA A 85 19.26 22.21 33.27
C ALA A 85 19.76 23.52 32.67
N ASP A 86 19.21 24.64 33.14
CA ASP A 86 19.71 25.98 32.83
C ASP A 86 20.99 26.31 33.60
N HIS A 87 21.57 27.50 33.37
CA HIS A 87 22.78 27.95 34.06
C HIS A 87 22.63 28.04 35.60
N ALA A 88 21.40 28.14 36.12
CA ALA A 88 21.09 28.17 37.54
C ALA A 88 20.84 26.76 38.14
N GLY A 89 20.97 25.71 37.33
CA GLY A 89 20.72 24.32 37.72
C GLY A 89 19.23 23.96 37.83
N ARG A 90 18.33 24.80 37.30
CA ARG A 90 16.88 24.54 37.27
C ARG A 90 16.53 23.71 36.05
N GLY A 91 15.52 22.86 36.20
CA GLY A 91 15.15 21.90 35.16
C GLY A 91 14.43 22.62 34.05
N VAL A 92 14.73 22.23 32.83
CA VAL A 92 14.06 22.75 31.64
C VAL A 92 12.99 21.76 31.22
N ASP A 93 11.77 22.25 31.06
CA ASP A 93 10.64 21.42 30.62
C ASP A 93 10.81 20.99 29.17
N GLY A 94 10.24 19.83 28.82
CA GLY A 94 10.27 19.28 27.46
C GLY A 94 9.67 17.88 27.44
N THR A 95 9.67 17.22 26.27
CA THR A 95 9.24 15.81 26.16
C THR A 95 10.43 14.88 26.01
N LEU A 96 10.33 13.68 26.58
CA LEU A 96 11.31 12.61 26.45
C LEU A 96 10.74 11.50 25.58
N ASP A 97 11.45 11.16 24.50
CA ASP A 97 11.20 9.94 23.74
C ASP A 97 12.29 8.91 24.07
N ILE A 98 11.87 7.72 24.48
CA ILE A 98 12.77 6.62 24.82
C ILE A 98 12.74 5.61 23.68
N GLY A 99 13.80 5.58 22.89
CA GLY A 99 14.04 4.56 21.88
C GLY A 99 14.71 3.33 22.47
N THR A 100 14.99 2.32 21.62
CA THR A 100 15.63 1.08 22.09
C THR A 100 16.99 1.36 22.71
N ARG A 101 17.86 2.13 22.04
CA ARG A 101 19.22 2.46 22.49
C ARG A 101 19.46 3.96 22.59
N SER A 102 18.40 4.75 22.75
CA SER A 102 18.51 6.20 22.71
C SER A 102 17.49 6.87 23.61
N ILE A 103 17.84 8.03 24.15
CA ILE A 103 16.91 8.93 24.83
C ILE A 103 16.97 10.27 24.09
N ARG A 104 15.82 10.80 23.67
CA ARG A 104 15.71 12.07 22.97
C ARG A 104 14.90 13.06 23.79
N PHE A 105 15.50 14.20 24.10
CA PHE A 105 14.81 15.34 24.68
C PHE A 105 14.35 16.30 23.58
N ARG A 106 13.04 16.60 23.54
CA ARG A 106 12.49 17.63 22.66
C ARG A 106 12.09 18.84 23.50
N PRO A 107 12.73 20.01 23.30
CA PRO A 107 12.29 21.25 23.92
C PRO A 107 10.91 21.65 23.38
N PHE A 108 10.11 22.32 24.21
CA PHE A 108 8.95 23.07 23.74
C PHE A 108 9.43 24.30 22.98
N ALA A 109 9.03 24.39 21.72
CA ALA A 109 9.31 25.56 20.90
C ALA A 109 8.52 26.76 21.45
N PRO A 110 9.14 27.96 21.53
CA PRO A 110 8.43 29.17 21.92
C PRO A 110 7.28 29.47 20.96
N ARG A 111 6.19 30.01 21.49
CA ARG A 111 4.96 30.37 20.75
C ARG A 111 4.69 31.87 20.78
N THR A 112 5.35 32.60 21.69
CA THR A 112 5.27 34.06 21.80
C THR A 112 6.42 34.74 21.04
N GLN A 113 6.24 36.02 20.69
CA GLN A 113 7.23 36.77 19.92
C GLN A 113 8.50 37.10 20.70
N ASP A 114 8.42 37.17 22.02
CA ASP A 114 9.53 37.37 22.94
C ASP A 114 10.34 36.10 23.22
N LEU A 115 9.85 34.94 22.77
CA LEU A 115 10.52 33.64 22.82
C LEU A 115 10.79 33.11 24.23
N ASP A 116 10.18 33.69 25.27
CA ASP A 116 10.47 33.41 26.67
C ASP A 116 9.63 32.25 27.27
N ASP A 117 8.58 31.86 26.55
CA ASP A 117 7.66 30.75 26.84
C ASP A 117 8.18 29.38 26.36
N GLY A 118 9.28 29.37 25.62
CA GLY A 118 9.97 28.16 25.18
C GLY A 118 10.88 27.55 26.25
N SER A 119 11.19 26.27 26.10
CA SER A 119 12.17 25.56 26.96
C SER A 119 13.57 26.18 26.87
N PHE A 120 13.95 26.58 25.65
CA PHE A 120 15.23 27.18 25.34
C PHE A 120 15.07 28.66 25.06
N ARG A 121 15.99 29.47 25.59
CA ARG A 121 16.02 30.92 25.42
C ARG A 121 17.23 31.34 24.57
N PRO A 122 17.09 32.32 23.67
CA PRO A 122 18.18 32.74 22.82
C PRO A 122 19.42 33.21 23.61
N GLY A 123 20.60 32.69 23.25
CA GLY A 123 21.89 33.07 23.84
C GLY A 123 22.19 32.46 25.22
N GLU A 124 21.27 31.69 25.80
CA GLU A 124 21.45 31.05 27.11
C GLU A 124 22.28 29.76 27.02
N SER A 125 22.93 29.41 28.14
CA SER A 125 23.71 28.18 28.27
C SER A 125 22.99 27.16 29.14
N TYR A 126 23.08 25.91 28.72
CA TYR A 126 22.39 24.78 29.32
C TYR A 126 23.33 23.60 29.50
N ARG A 127 22.88 22.64 30.31
CA ARG A 127 23.59 21.39 30.58
C ARG A 127 22.63 20.22 30.50
N LEU A 128 22.97 19.23 29.67
CA LEU A 128 22.37 17.91 29.73
C LEU A 128 23.10 17.08 30.80
N GLU A 129 22.36 16.55 31.76
CA GLU A 129 22.86 15.75 32.88
C GLU A 129 22.31 14.32 32.79
N LEU A 130 23.22 13.35 32.86
CA LEU A 130 22.93 11.92 32.88
C LEU A 130 23.35 11.34 34.23
N GLY A 131 22.41 10.73 34.94
CA GLY A 131 22.65 10.06 36.21
C GLY A 131 23.41 8.75 36.01
N GLY A 132 24.54 8.61 36.70
CA GLY A 132 25.30 7.37 36.80
C GLY A 132 25.59 6.99 38.25
N MET A 133 26.35 5.93 38.46
CA MET A 133 26.71 5.48 39.81
C MET A 133 27.53 6.54 40.57
N PRO A 134 27.36 6.66 41.90
CA PRO A 134 26.63 5.76 42.80
C PRO A 134 25.14 6.09 43.01
N SER A 135 24.54 6.96 42.18
CA SER A 135 23.12 7.32 42.34
C SER A 135 22.22 6.09 42.26
N SER A 136 21.23 5.98 43.15
CA SER A 136 20.17 4.97 43.06
C SER A 136 19.34 5.13 41.78
N SER A 137 19.26 6.36 41.27
CA SER A 137 18.57 6.75 40.04
C SER A 137 19.52 6.73 38.82
N ALA A 138 20.59 5.92 38.83
CA ALA A 138 21.46 5.80 37.66
C ALA A 138 20.70 5.24 36.44
N LEU A 139 21.00 5.76 35.24
CA LEU A 139 20.51 5.21 33.98
C LEU A 139 20.99 3.77 33.79
N ARG A 140 20.11 2.90 33.30
CA ARG A 140 20.40 1.47 33.13
C ARG A 140 20.03 0.96 31.75
N SER A 141 20.78 -0.04 31.30
CA SER A 141 20.34 -0.90 30.21
C SER A 141 19.23 -1.85 30.66
N ARG A 142 18.48 -2.43 29.72
CA ARG A 142 17.51 -3.52 30.01
C ARG A 142 18.16 -4.76 30.64
N ALA A 143 19.46 -4.94 30.47
CA ALA A 143 20.24 -5.99 31.13
C ALA A 143 20.70 -5.60 32.54
N GLY A 144 20.30 -4.44 33.06
CA GLY A 144 20.63 -3.96 34.41
C GLY A 144 21.98 -3.25 34.52
N ARG A 145 22.78 -3.18 33.45
CA ARG A 145 24.07 -2.45 33.41
C ARG A 145 23.84 -0.96 33.68
N PRO A 146 24.37 -0.38 34.78
CA PRO A 146 24.23 1.04 35.04
C PRO A 146 25.26 1.87 34.26
N LEU A 147 25.00 3.17 34.09
CA LEU A 147 26.01 4.14 33.68
C LEU A 147 27.07 4.28 34.79
N ASP A 148 28.35 4.22 34.43
CA ASP A 148 29.47 4.12 35.37
C ASP A 148 29.62 5.33 36.30
N ARG A 149 29.38 6.53 35.77
CA ARG A 149 29.45 7.81 36.49
C ARG A 149 28.47 8.81 35.89
N PRO A 150 28.11 9.88 36.62
CA PRO A 150 27.33 10.96 36.05
C PRO A 150 28.09 11.61 34.88
N LEU A 151 27.36 11.93 33.82
CA LEU A 151 27.90 12.65 32.66
C LEU A 151 27.16 13.97 32.47
N ALA A 152 27.88 14.99 32.05
CA ALA A 152 27.32 16.31 31.77
C ALA A 152 27.83 16.84 30.44
N PHE A 153 26.93 17.37 29.63
CA PHE A 153 27.22 17.96 28.32
C PHE A 153 26.70 19.39 28.30
N SER A 154 27.57 20.37 28.09
CA SER A 154 27.18 21.78 28.02
C SER A 154 26.92 22.19 26.58
N PHE A 155 25.94 23.05 26.37
CA PHE A 155 25.60 23.63 25.06
C PHE A 155 25.05 25.04 25.24
N THR A 156 25.05 25.82 24.17
CA THR A 156 24.46 27.17 24.14
C THR A 156 23.37 27.20 23.09
N VAL A 157 22.33 28.00 23.31
CA VAL A 157 21.28 28.23 22.32
C VAL A 157 21.63 29.48 21.54
N ALA A 158 21.47 29.43 20.22
CA ALA A 158 21.81 30.57 19.36
C ALA A 158 21.05 31.82 19.77
N ARG A 159 21.76 32.94 19.83
CA ARG A 159 21.14 34.26 20.04
C ARG A 159 20.57 34.80 18.74
N THR A 160 21.26 34.53 17.63
CA THR A 160 20.89 35.01 16.31
C THR A 160 20.90 33.88 15.28
N PRO A 161 20.06 33.93 14.22
CA PRO A 161 20.09 32.93 13.16
C PRO A 161 21.47 32.77 12.50
N ALA A 162 22.25 33.86 12.44
CA ALA A 162 23.59 33.88 11.87
C ALA A 162 24.57 32.93 12.59
N GLU A 163 24.44 32.74 13.91
CA GLU A 163 25.27 31.80 14.69
C GLU A 163 25.02 30.33 14.28
N LEU A 164 23.82 30.04 13.76
CA LEU A 164 23.46 28.71 13.23
C LEU A 164 23.78 28.57 11.73
N GLY A 165 24.08 29.68 11.04
CA GLY A 165 24.10 29.72 9.57
C GLY A 165 22.72 29.48 8.95
N LEU A 166 21.65 29.77 9.70
CA LEU A 166 20.26 29.56 9.29
C LEU A 166 19.55 30.91 9.08
N PRO A 167 18.45 30.94 8.31
CA PRO A 167 17.63 32.15 8.18
C PRO A 167 16.76 32.43 9.41
N THR A 168 16.64 31.47 10.34
CA THR A 168 15.81 31.56 11.55
C THR A 168 16.46 30.81 12.72
N LEU A 169 16.00 31.06 13.95
CA LEU A 169 16.42 30.36 15.18
C LEU A 169 15.76 28.98 15.36
N PHE A 170 14.96 28.54 14.39
CA PHE A 170 14.19 27.31 14.45
C PHE A 170 14.62 26.34 13.34
N LEU A 171 14.63 25.05 13.66
CA LEU A 171 14.64 23.99 12.66
C LEU A 171 13.20 23.73 12.20
N PRO A 172 12.98 23.34 10.93
CA PRO A 172 11.67 22.84 10.52
C PRO A 172 11.20 21.68 11.40
N VAL A 173 9.90 21.63 11.67
CA VAL A 173 9.28 20.57 12.47
C VAL A 173 9.46 19.23 11.78
N GLY A 174 9.73 18.19 12.55
CA GLY A 174 9.80 16.82 12.04
C GLY A 174 11.16 16.39 11.50
N ILE A 175 12.15 17.29 11.35
CA ILE A 175 13.50 16.88 10.91
C ILE A 175 14.12 15.95 11.97
N GLY A 176 13.97 14.65 11.73
CA GLY A 176 14.56 13.57 12.50
C GLY A 176 15.95 13.20 12.00
N ASP A 177 16.30 11.93 12.20
CA ASP A 177 17.56 11.36 11.71
C ASP A 177 17.41 10.77 10.31
N GLU A 178 16.26 10.99 9.67
CA GLU A 178 15.97 10.61 8.28
C GLU A 178 17.04 11.16 7.34
N PRO A 179 17.45 10.41 6.31
CA PRO A 179 18.39 10.90 5.32
C PRO A 179 17.78 12.06 4.52
N PHE A 180 18.60 13.03 4.15
CA PHE A 180 18.22 14.06 3.21
C PHE A 180 18.41 13.49 1.80
N ALA A 181 17.32 13.06 1.16
CA ALA A 181 17.35 12.31 -0.09
C ALA A 181 16.27 12.82 -1.04
N VAL A 182 16.40 12.47 -2.32
CA VAL A 182 15.32 12.64 -3.30
C VAL A 182 14.35 11.49 -3.16
N GLU A 183 13.06 11.81 -3.06
CA GLU A 183 12.00 10.81 -3.09
C GLU A 183 11.66 10.52 -4.56
N LEU A 184 12.13 9.38 -5.05
CA LEU A 184 11.79 8.84 -6.36
C LEU A 184 10.77 7.72 -6.15
N ASP A 185 9.53 7.95 -6.56
CA ASP A 185 8.55 6.87 -6.77
C ASP A 185 8.48 6.61 -8.29
N GLU A 186 8.34 5.35 -8.70
CA GLU A 186 8.17 4.96 -10.10
C GLU A 186 6.99 5.71 -10.76
N LEU A 187 5.98 6.05 -9.97
CA LEU A 187 4.81 6.83 -10.38
C LEU A 187 5.06 8.36 -10.40
N THR A 188 6.11 8.85 -9.76
CA THR A 188 6.37 10.29 -9.57
C THR A 188 7.70 10.77 -10.17
N ALA A 189 8.30 9.98 -11.07
CA ALA A 189 9.43 10.44 -11.85
C ALA A 189 9.14 11.85 -12.41
N PRO A 190 10.03 12.84 -12.25
CA PRO A 190 9.73 14.21 -12.63
C PRO A 190 9.35 14.31 -14.12
N ARG A 191 8.40 15.19 -14.44
CA ARG A 191 7.92 15.40 -15.81
C ARG A 191 7.76 16.87 -16.12
N ILE A 192 7.95 17.23 -17.39
CA ILE A 192 7.75 18.58 -17.91
C ILE A 192 7.01 18.50 -19.24
N ALA A 193 6.03 19.36 -19.47
CA ALA A 193 5.41 19.50 -20.78
C ALA A 193 6.34 20.28 -21.73
N VAL A 194 6.26 20.03 -23.03
CA VAL A 194 7.08 20.74 -24.05
C VAL A 194 6.92 22.26 -23.96
N ASP A 195 5.70 22.74 -23.72
CA ASP A 195 5.42 24.17 -23.60
C ASP A 195 5.49 24.69 -22.15
N ALA A 196 5.68 23.79 -21.17
CA ALA A 196 5.91 24.15 -19.78
C ALA A 196 7.36 24.53 -19.54
N ARG A 197 7.58 25.37 -18.52
CA ARG A 197 8.91 25.80 -18.10
C ARG A 197 9.31 25.27 -16.74
N ARG A 198 8.41 24.55 -16.08
CA ARG A 198 8.57 24.16 -14.69
C ARG A 198 8.31 22.68 -14.57
N PHE A 199 9.06 22.05 -13.69
CA PHE A 199 8.80 20.70 -13.21
C PHE A 199 9.16 20.63 -11.75
N THR A 200 8.70 19.58 -11.08
CA THR A 200 8.90 19.45 -9.65
C THR A 200 9.65 18.19 -9.26
N VAL A 201 10.44 18.29 -8.19
CA VAL A 201 11.20 17.19 -7.60
C VAL A 201 10.91 17.16 -6.11
N ARG A 202 10.74 15.97 -5.54
CA ARG A 202 10.40 15.83 -4.12
C ARG A 202 11.62 15.42 -3.30
N LEU A 203 11.82 16.07 -2.15
CA LEU A 203 12.86 15.78 -1.18
C LEU A 203 12.24 15.24 0.10
N SER A 204 12.93 14.31 0.77
CA SER A 204 12.49 13.73 2.04
C SER A 204 12.50 14.73 3.19
N LEU A 205 13.33 15.76 3.10
CA LEU A 205 13.50 16.81 4.10
C LEU A 205 13.59 18.19 3.42
N PRO A 206 13.32 19.28 4.16
CA PRO A 206 13.44 20.62 3.60
C PRO A 206 14.92 20.99 3.38
N PRO A 207 15.27 21.54 2.20
CA PRO A 207 16.60 22.06 1.94
C PRO A 207 16.82 23.35 2.73
N LEU A 208 18.07 23.60 3.10
CA LEU A 208 18.53 24.88 3.60
C LEU A 208 18.38 25.93 2.49
N PRO A 209 17.64 27.04 2.71
CA PRO A 209 17.36 28.02 1.65
C PRO A 209 18.61 28.61 1.00
N SER A 210 19.69 28.78 1.77
CA SER A 210 20.95 29.29 1.23
C SER A 210 21.70 28.29 0.34
N SER A 211 21.36 26.99 0.39
CA SER A 211 21.89 25.98 -0.54
C SER A 211 21.03 25.83 -1.80
N LEU A 212 19.82 26.38 -1.80
CA LEU A 212 18.88 26.27 -2.91
C LEU A 212 19.19 27.29 -4.02
N ARG A 213 20.17 26.95 -4.86
CA ARG A 213 20.65 27.78 -5.97
C ARG A 213 20.63 26.99 -7.26
N PRO A 214 20.45 27.61 -8.44
CA PRO A 214 20.51 26.90 -9.72
C PRO A 214 21.80 26.10 -9.92
N GLU A 215 22.92 26.58 -9.37
CA GLU A 215 24.23 25.93 -9.47
C GLU A 215 24.30 24.62 -8.69
N ALA A 216 23.42 24.37 -7.73
CA ALA A 216 23.35 23.10 -7.00
C ALA A 216 22.80 21.93 -7.84
N PHE A 217 22.41 22.21 -9.07
CA PHE A 217 21.76 21.28 -9.98
C PHE A 217 22.50 21.25 -11.32
N GLN A 218 22.54 20.06 -11.92
CA GLN A 218 22.98 19.87 -13.29
C GLN A 218 21.82 19.26 -14.07
N LEU A 219 21.34 19.98 -15.08
CA LEU A 219 20.35 19.44 -16.00
C LEU A 219 21.01 19.18 -17.36
N TRP A 220 20.85 17.96 -17.84
CA TRP A 220 21.36 17.52 -19.13
C TRP A 220 20.19 17.15 -20.03
N ARG A 221 20.27 17.47 -21.31
CA ARG A 221 19.32 17.08 -22.35
C ARG A 221 20.00 16.19 -23.37
N LEU A 222 19.43 15.03 -23.63
CA LEU A 222 19.82 14.16 -24.72
C LEU A 222 18.73 14.22 -25.81
N LEU A 223 19.10 14.76 -26.97
CA LEU A 223 18.22 14.81 -28.14
C LEU A 223 18.09 13.41 -28.76
N PRO A 224 16.93 13.06 -29.34
CA PRO A 224 16.77 11.82 -30.09
C PRO A 224 17.86 11.65 -31.16
N GLY A 225 18.62 10.56 -31.09
CA GLY A 225 19.72 10.24 -32.01
C GLY A 225 21.04 10.97 -31.77
N ALA A 226 21.12 11.87 -30.78
CA ALA A 226 22.39 12.46 -30.37
C ALA A 226 23.19 11.50 -29.50
N ALA A 227 24.53 11.52 -29.64
CA ALA A 227 25.43 10.69 -28.84
C ALA A 227 25.90 11.38 -27.55
N VAL A 228 25.77 12.70 -27.48
CA VAL A 228 26.30 13.52 -26.37
C VAL A 228 25.16 14.37 -25.82
N PRO A 229 24.92 14.34 -24.50
CA PRO A 229 23.95 15.23 -23.88
C PRO A 229 24.49 16.66 -23.83
N GLU A 230 23.61 17.65 -23.97
CA GLU A 230 23.94 19.06 -23.78
C GLU A 230 23.45 19.56 -22.42
N ARG A 231 24.17 20.51 -21.82
CA ARG A 231 23.78 21.09 -20.53
C ARG A 231 22.66 22.10 -20.75
N VAL A 232 21.58 21.97 -19.99
CA VAL A 232 20.46 22.93 -19.93
C VAL A 232 20.64 23.80 -18.69
N ALA A 233 20.58 25.11 -18.86
CA ALA A 233 20.62 26.03 -17.73
C ALA A 233 19.32 25.94 -16.92
N ILE A 234 19.42 26.11 -15.59
CA ILE A 234 18.26 26.26 -14.71
C ILE A 234 18.14 27.75 -14.39
N ALA A 235 16.98 28.34 -14.64
CA ALA A 235 16.74 29.77 -14.43
C ALA A 235 16.47 30.06 -12.95
N ARG A 236 15.69 29.20 -12.29
CA ARG A 236 15.31 29.36 -10.89
C ARG A 236 15.01 28.00 -10.26
N VAL A 237 15.27 27.91 -8.96
CA VAL A 237 14.77 26.82 -8.12
C VAL A 237 14.09 27.44 -6.90
N ALA A 238 12.94 26.90 -6.51
CA ALA A 238 12.23 27.33 -5.31
C ALA A 238 11.74 26.12 -4.52
N ALA A 239 11.86 26.19 -3.20
CA ALA A 239 11.22 25.24 -2.31
C ALA A 239 9.77 25.70 -2.13
N VAL A 240 8.84 24.86 -2.55
CA VAL A 240 7.42 25.05 -2.32
C VAL A 240 7.09 24.36 -1.01
N VAL A 241 6.89 25.15 0.04
CA VAL A 241 6.33 24.64 1.29
C VAL A 241 4.86 24.38 1.02
N PRO A 242 4.38 23.13 1.13
CA PRO A 242 2.97 22.87 0.92
C PRO A 242 2.16 23.65 1.96
N ASP A 243 1.06 24.27 1.54
CA ASP A 243 0.19 25.13 2.38
C ASP A 243 -0.35 24.48 3.68
N GLU A 244 -0.10 23.20 3.95
CA GLU A 244 -0.55 22.52 5.16
C GLU A 244 0.57 21.75 5.87
N VAL A 245 1.08 22.34 6.96
CA VAL A 245 1.97 21.75 7.99
C VAL A 245 1.24 20.65 8.82
N ARG A 246 0.05 20.19 8.41
CA ARG A 246 -0.81 19.32 9.21
C ARG A 246 -0.56 17.82 9.06
N SER A 247 0.10 17.35 8.00
CA SER A 247 0.27 15.90 7.76
C SER A 247 1.44 15.26 8.51
N GLY A 248 2.24 16.05 9.25
CA GLY A 248 3.47 15.54 9.87
C GLY A 248 4.55 15.10 8.87
N SER A 249 4.31 15.25 7.57
CA SER A 249 5.31 15.00 6.54
C SER A 249 6.33 16.13 6.50
N THR A 250 7.60 15.76 6.54
CA THR A 250 8.76 16.63 6.36
C THR A 250 9.16 16.83 4.90
N SER A 251 8.50 16.13 3.98
CA SER A 251 8.82 16.20 2.57
C SER A 251 8.62 17.60 2.02
N THR A 252 9.53 18.03 1.15
CA THR A 252 9.50 19.34 0.50
C THR A 252 9.53 19.17 -1.01
N GLN A 253 8.71 19.94 -1.71
CA GLN A 253 8.71 19.97 -3.16
C GLN A 253 9.62 21.09 -3.64
N LEU A 254 10.48 20.78 -4.61
CA LEU A 254 11.27 21.74 -5.35
C LEU A 254 10.58 22.01 -6.68
N GLU A 255 10.33 23.28 -6.98
CA GLU A 255 10.00 23.75 -8.32
C GLU A 255 11.30 24.14 -9.03
N VAL A 256 11.59 23.49 -10.16
CA VAL A 256 12.73 23.77 -11.03
C VAL A 256 12.21 24.45 -12.28
N GLU A 257 12.67 25.67 -12.54
CA GLU A 257 12.26 26.50 -13.67
C GLU A 257 13.38 26.62 -14.71
N LEU A 258 13.04 26.32 -15.96
CA LEU A 258 13.89 26.44 -17.13
C LEU A 258 13.85 27.87 -17.70
N PRO A 259 14.93 28.35 -18.34
CA PRO A 259 14.96 29.65 -18.99
C PRO A 259 13.97 29.70 -20.16
N ALA A 260 13.52 30.90 -20.52
CA ALA A 260 12.52 31.12 -21.56
C ALA A 260 12.94 30.58 -22.94
N GLU A 261 14.25 30.51 -23.17
CA GLU A 261 14.89 30.07 -24.39
C GLU A 261 15.03 28.54 -24.49
N ALA A 262 14.77 27.80 -23.39
CA ALA A 262 14.79 26.34 -23.39
C ALA A 262 13.60 25.81 -24.19
N LYS A 263 13.82 25.57 -25.49
CA LYS A 263 12.84 24.95 -26.38
C LYS A 263 12.94 23.43 -26.26
N LEU A 264 12.08 22.84 -25.44
CA LEU A 264 11.92 21.39 -25.37
C LEU A 264 11.23 20.85 -26.64
N ARG A 265 11.42 19.57 -26.92
CA ARG A 265 10.73 18.86 -28.00
C ARG A 265 10.17 17.53 -27.48
N PRO A 266 9.08 17.04 -28.08
CA PRO A 266 8.63 15.67 -27.84
C PRO A 266 9.78 14.67 -28.00
N GLY A 267 9.97 13.81 -26.99
CA GLY A 267 11.02 12.79 -27.00
C GLY A 267 12.41 13.25 -26.53
N ASP A 268 12.58 14.54 -26.17
CA ASP A 268 13.77 14.96 -25.43
C ASP A 268 13.89 14.16 -24.12
N LEU A 269 15.10 13.67 -23.80
CA LEU A 269 15.38 13.00 -22.53
C LEU A 269 16.17 13.96 -21.64
N LEU A 270 15.58 14.37 -20.52
CA LEU A 270 16.25 15.21 -19.54
C LEU A 270 16.80 14.36 -18.39
N TYR A 271 17.95 14.74 -17.85
CA TYR A 271 18.58 14.10 -16.71
C TYR A 271 19.00 15.15 -15.68
N LEU A 272 18.41 15.09 -14.50
CA LEU A 272 18.72 15.95 -13.37
C LEU A 272 19.72 15.25 -12.45
N ALA A 273 20.85 15.89 -12.21
CA ALA A 273 21.79 15.54 -11.16
C ALA A 273 21.94 16.70 -10.18
N PHE A 274 22.51 16.42 -9.02
CA PHE A 274 22.80 17.41 -7.99
C PHE A 274 24.31 17.54 -7.84
N GLU A 275 24.79 18.76 -7.63
CA GLU A 275 26.19 18.98 -7.28
C GLU A 275 26.50 18.36 -5.92
N THR A 276 27.78 18.03 -5.73
CA THR A 276 28.29 17.52 -4.45
C THR A 276 29.25 18.53 -3.81
N GLY A 277 29.50 18.38 -2.51
CA GLY A 277 30.35 19.30 -1.75
C GLY A 277 29.69 20.66 -1.50
N ASP A 278 30.49 21.73 -1.50
CA ASP A 278 30.06 23.07 -1.08
C ASP A 278 29.02 23.73 -1.98
N ALA A 279 28.91 23.27 -3.24
CA ALA A 279 27.92 23.73 -4.19
C ALA A 279 26.61 22.92 -4.14
N GLY A 280 26.58 21.80 -3.42
CA GLY A 280 25.43 20.90 -3.37
C GLY A 280 24.30 21.39 -2.46
N LEU A 281 23.15 20.69 -2.53
CA LEU A 281 22.05 20.92 -1.61
C LEU A 281 22.42 20.44 -0.20
N LEU A 282 22.04 21.24 0.79
CA LEU A 282 22.17 20.93 2.21
C LEU A 282 20.79 20.95 2.86
N ASP A 283 20.57 20.17 3.91
CA ASP A 283 19.41 20.34 4.78
C ASP A 283 19.68 21.34 5.92
N TYR A 284 18.69 21.60 6.77
CA TYR A 284 18.83 22.48 7.93
C TYR A 284 19.81 21.97 9.02
N ARG A 285 20.28 20.72 8.92
CA ARG A 285 21.35 20.16 9.77
C ARG A 285 22.73 20.23 9.08
N GLY A 286 22.80 20.81 7.89
CA GLY A 286 24.01 20.90 7.06
C GLY A 286 24.43 19.55 6.48
N ARG A 287 23.53 18.56 6.42
CA ARG A 287 23.79 17.28 5.76
C ARG A 287 23.66 17.46 4.24
N PRO A 288 24.60 16.96 3.44
CA PRO A 288 24.45 16.96 1.99
C PRO A 288 23.32 16.04 1.56
N LEU A 289 22.73 16.33 0.41
CA LEU A 289 21.82 15.40 -0.25
C LEU A 289 22.55 14.06 -0.46
N GLU A 290 21.89 12.96 -0.09
CA GLU A 290 22.43 11.62 -0.24
C GLU A 290 22.77 11.35 -1.71
N ALA A 291 23.95 10.79 -1.94
CA ALA A 291 24.45 10.57 -3.29
C ALA A 291 23.54 9.60 -4.04
N LEU A 292 22.99 10.05 -5.16
CA LEU A 292 22.20 9.20 -6.04
C LEU A 292 23.12 8.34 -6.91
N PRO A 293 22.79 7.06 -7.14
CA PRO A 293 23.59 6.17 -7.97
C PRO A 293 23.60 6.58 -9.46
N ALA A 294 22.60 7.36 -9.89
CA ALA A 294 22.46 7.85 -11.26
C ALA A 294 21.68 9.18 -11.30
N PRO A 295 21.85 10.00 -12.35
CA PRO A 295 20.98 11.13 -12.62
C PRO A 295 19.51 10.72 -12.74
N ILE A 296 18.62 11.58 -12.27
CA ILE A 296 17.17 11.37 -12.30
C ILE A 296 16.64 11.68 -13.71
N PRO A 297 15.98 10.74 -14.39
CA PRO A 297 15.34 11.04 -15.65
C PRO A 297 14.14 11.97 -15.42
N VAL A 298 14.06 13.04 -16.21
CA VAL A 298 12.90 13.93 -16.29
C VAL A 298 12.24 13.72 -17.65
N LYS A 299 11.00 13.24 -17.68
CA LYS A 299 10.31 12.93 -18.95
C LYS A 299 9.73 14.21 -19.56
N VAL A 300 9.90 14.38 -20.86
CA VAL A 300 9.31 15.50 -21.62
C VAL A 300 8.05 15.00 -22.33
N ASP A 301 6.90 15.51 -21.91
CA ASP A 301 5.58 15.14 -22.44
C ASP A 301 5.10 16.13 -23.50
N GLU A 302 4.37 15.65 -24.51
CA GLU A 302 3.76 16.50 -25.53
C GLU A 302 2.65 17.39 -24.94
N GLY A 303 2.58 18.64 -25.43
CA GLY A 303 1.54 19.61 -25.08
C GLY A 303 1.96 20.64 -24.04
N ASP A 304 0.95 21.27 -23.44
CA ASP A 304 1.07 22.34 -22.44
C ASP A 304 1.03 21.85 -20.99
N ARG A 305 0.69 20.57 -20.78
CA ARG A 305 0.58 19.93 -19.47
C ARG A 305 1.29 18.59 -19.43
N ALA A 306 2.04 18.33 -18.35
CA ALA A 306 2.75 17.08 -18.19
C ALA A 306 1.75 15.97 -17.83
N ARG A 307 2.00 14.73 -18.28
CA ARG A 307 1.23 13.55 -17.86
C ARG A 307 1.60 13.21 -16.43
N VAL A 308 0.90 13.75 -15.45
CA VAL A 308 1.19 13.53 -14.03
C VAL A 308 1.10 12.07 -13.63
N LEU A 309 0.29 11.26 -14.32
CA LEU A 309 0.23 9.83 -14.11
C LEU A 309 -0.01 9.09 -15.44
N ASP A 310 0.84 8.10 -15.70
CA ASP A 310 0.69 7.17 -16.82
C ASP A 310 0.29 5.82 -16.24
N LEU A 311 -1.01 5.53 -16.28
CA LEU A 311 -1.53 4.29 -15.71
C LEU A 311 -1.34 3.16 -16.71
N ASP A 312 -0.49 2.19 -16.37
CA ASP A 312 -0.53 0.91 -17.06
C ASP A 312 -1.90 0.28 -16.79
N LEU A 313 -2.69 0.10 -17.85
CA LEU A 313 -4.00 -0.54 -17.75
C LEU A 313 -3.92 -1.94 -17.11
N ARG A 314 -2.75 -2.58 -17.11
CA ARG A 314 -2.49 -3.85 -16.42
C ARG A 314 -2.62 -3.78 -14.91
N GLU A 315 -2.38 -2.61 -14.34
CA GLU A 315 -2.49 -2.35 -12.91
C GLU A 315 -3.94 -2.06 -12.50
N LEU A 316 -4.76 -1.61 -13.45
CA LEU A 316 -6.16 -1.35 -13.20
C LEU A 316 -6.93 -2.67 -13.00
N ARG A 317 -7.75 -2.65 -11.96
CA ARG A 317 -8.74 -3.68 -11.68
C ARG A 317 -10.10 -3.02 -11.69
N PHE A 318 -11.02 -3.61 -12.44
CA PHE A 318 -12.39 -3.13 -12.56
C PHE A 318 -13.32 -4.08 -11.80
N ALA A 319 -14.11 -3.51 -10.91
CA ALA A 319 -15.21 -4.19 -10.23
C ALA A 319 -16.53 -3.70 -10.82
N SER A 320 -17.48 -4.59 -11.07
CA SER A 320 -18.81 -4.18 -11.50
C SER A 320 -19.43 -3.25 -10.45
N ILE A 321 -20.09 -2.19 -10.90
CA ILE A 321 -20.80 -1.23 -10.03
C ILE A 321 -22.29 -1.53 -9.92
N HIS A 322 -22.82 -2.34 -10.83
CA HIS A 322 -24.21 -2.77 -10.83
C HIS A 322 -24.25 -4.29 -10.85
N ASP A 323 -25.09 -4.86 -9.99
CA ASP A 323 -25.23 -6.31 -9.86
C ASP A 323 -25.73 -6.97 -11.16
N ASP A 324 -26.31 -6.20 -12.09
CA ASP A 324 -26.90 -6.67 -13.35
C ASP A 324 -26.14 -6.26 -14.62
N ALA A 325 -25.04 -5.51 -14.49
CA ALA A 325 -24.23 -5.07 -15.63
C ALA A 325 -23.02 -5.97 -15.87
N LEU A 326 -22.56 -5.99 -17.12
CA LEU A 326 -21.31 -6.67 -17.47
C LEU A 326 -20.10 -5.93 -16.86
N GLY A 327 -19.15 -6.69 -16.32
CA GLY A 327 -17.87 -6.13 -15.89
C GLY A 327 -16.93 -5.81 -17.06
N PHE A 328 -15.74 -5.32 -16.72
CA PHE A 328 -14.64 -5.07 -17.67
C PHE A 328 -13.42 -5.92 -17.32
N GLU A 329 -12.65 -6.33 -18.31
CA GLU A 329 -11.39 -7.08 -18.16
C GLU A 329 -10.28 -6.44 -18.99
N LEU A 330 -9.03 -6.74 -18.63
CA LEU A 330 -7.89 -6.41 -19.47
C LEU A 330 -7.62 -7.57 -20.44
N ARG A 331 -7.66 -7.29 -21.73
CA ARG A 331 -7.37 -8.24 -22.80
C ARG A 331 -6.48 -7.58 -23.85
N ASP A 332 -5.33 -8.20 -24.13
CA ASP A 332 -4.35 -7.72 -25.12
C ASP A 332 -3.95 -6.24 -24.93
N GLY A 333 -3.81 -5.82 -23.67
CA GLY A 333 -3.43 -4.44 -23.30
C GLY A 333 -4.57 -3.42 -23.41
N ARG A 334 -5.82 -3.86 -23.62
CA ARG A 334 -7.00 -3.00 -23.69
C ARG A 334 -8.00 -3.39 -22.62
N ILE A 335 -8.76 -2.43 -22.10
CA ILE A 335 -9.90 -2.74 -21.23
C ILE A 335 -11.11 -3.00 -22.12
N VAL A 336 -11.72 -4.18 -22.00
CA VAL A 336 -12.87 -4.62 -22.82
C VAL A 336 -14.01 -5.07 -21.92
N ALA A 337 -15.26 -4.91 -22.36
CA ALA A 337 -16.41 -5.47 -21.64
C ALA A 337 -16.33 -7.01 -21.64
N ARG A 338 -16.69 -7.65 -20.51
CA ARG A 338 -16.68 -9.12 -20.32
C ARG A 338 -17.88 -9.79 -20.96
N ALA A 339 -18.14 -9.50 -22.23
CA ALA A 339 -19.19 -10.13 -23.01
C ALA A 339 -18.65 -11.39 -23.68
N ARG A 340 -19.36 -12.52 -23.54
CA ARG A 340 -19.08 -13.78 -24.24
C ARG A 340 -20.34 -14.30 -24.91
N VAL A 341 -20.24 -14.69 -26.19
CA VAL A 341 -21.40 -15.18 -26.97
C VAL A 341 -22.01 -16.41 -26.31
N GLU A 342 -21.17 -17.30 -25.78
CA GLU A 342 -21.60 -18.54 -25.14
C GLU A 342 -22.27 -18.29 -23.78
N ALA A 343 -22.15 -17.11 -23.19
CA ALA A 343 -22.79 -16.76 -21.93
C ALA A 343 -24.27 -16.35 -22.09
N GLY A 344 -24.82 -16.47 -23.30
CA GLY A 344 -26.25 -16.26 -23.58
C GLY A 344 -26.63 -14.79 -23.75
N THR A 345 -27.94 -14.53 -23.75
CA THR A 345 -28.50 -13.19 -24.02
C THR A 345 -28.77 -12.36 -22.77
N GLY A 346 -28.81 -12.99 -21.60
CA GLY A 346 -29.18 -12.35 -20.34
C GLY A 346 -30.64 -11.91 -20.26
N ARG A 347 -31.51 -12.40 -21.15
CA ARG A 347 -32.92 -11.99 -21.26
C ARG A 347 -33.75 -12.08 -19.98
N ALA A 348 -33.37 -12.94 -19.04
CA ALA A 348 -34.06 -13.08 -17.76
C ALA A 348 -33.47 -12.21 -16.64
N GLY A 349 -32.66 -11.20 -16.98
CA GLY A 349 -32.08 -10.26 -16.02
C GLY A 349 -31.23 -10.95 -14.95
N MET A 350 -31.09 -10.28 -13.80
CA MET A 350 -30.37 -10.84 -12.65
C MET A 350 -31.26 -11.82 -11.88
N LEU A 351 -30.76 -13.04 -11.66
CA LEU A 351 -31.37 -13.97 -10.71
C LEU A 351 -30.73 -13.79 -9.33
N ARG A 352 -31.46 -13.15 -8.42
CA ARG A 352 -31.12 -13.14 -7.00
C ARG A 352 -31.96 -14.18 -6.26
N VAL A 353 -31.29 -15.20 -5.72
CA VAL A 353 -31.98 -16.36 -5.13
C VAL A 353 -32.69 -15.96 -3.84
N PRO A 354 -34.02 -16.17 -3.72
CA PRO A 354 -34.76 -15.96 -2.46
C PRO A 354 -34.33 -16.98 -1.40
N ALA A 355 -35.02 -17.06 -0.26
CA ALA A 355 -34.65 -17.98 0.81
C ALA A 355 -34.49 -19.45 0.35
N SER A 356 -35.34 -19.90 -0.58
CA SER A 356 -35.19 -21.20 -1.24
C SER A 356 -35.75 -21.14 -2.66
N LEU A 357 -35.03 -21.71 -3.62
CA LEU A 357 -35.44 -21.81 -5.02
C LEU A 357 -35.06 -23.18 -5.58
N LEU A 358 -36.01 -23.87 -6.22
CA LEU A 358 -35.76 -25.07 -7.01
C LEU A 358 -35.81 -24.71 -8.50
N VAL A 359 -34.79 -25.14 -9.23
CA VAL A 359 -34.72 -25.12 -10.69
C VAL A 359 -34.68 -26.56 -11.17
N ASP A 360 -35.74 -26.99 -11.84
CA ASP A 360 -35.91 -28.37 -12.34
C ASP A 360 -35.89 -28.38 -13.87
N GLY A 361 -34.89 -29.06 -14.44
CA GLY A 361 -34.60 -29.09 -15.87
C GLY A 361 -35.63 -29.78 -16.75
N ASP A 362 -36.53 -30.60 -16.19
CA ASP A 362 -37.62 -31.26 -16.94
C ASP A 362 -38.93 -30.45 -16.91
N SER A 363 -38.98 -29.35 -16.18
CA SER A 363 -40.19 -28.52 -16.01
C SER A 363 -40.04 -27.13 -16.63
N THR A 364 -41.16 -26.47 -16.94
CA THR A 364 -41.14 -25.02 -17.15
C THR A 364 -40.84 -24.32 -15.84
N TRP A 365 -39.82 -23.47 -15.83
CA TRP A 365 -39.43 -22.75 -14.63
C TRP A 365 -40.17 -21.41 -14.56
N HIS A 366 -40.82 -21.12 -13.44
CA HIS A 366 -41.47 -19.83 -13.21
C HIS A 366 -40.48 -18.86 -12.56
N HIS A 367 -39.92 -17.95 -13.35
CA HIS A 367 -39.15 -16.82 -12.85
C HIS A 367 -40.08 -15.85 -12.10
N PRO A 368 -39.70 -15.36 -10.90
CA PRO A 368 -40.53 -14.44 -10.12
C PRO A 368 -40.94 -13.17 -10.87
N VAL A 369 -40.04 -12.67 -11.72
CA VAL A 369 -40.19 -11.45 -12.53
C VAL A 369 -40.61 -11.72 -13.98
N PHE A 370 -40.06 -12.74 -14.65
CA PHE A 370 -40.17 -12.93 -16.10
C PHE A 370 -41.18 -14.02 -16.50
N GLY A 371 -41.84 -14.66 -15.54
CA GLY A 371 -42.82 -15.71 -15.81
C GLY A 371 -42.18 -17.03 -16.25
N GLU A 372 -42.87 -17.78 -17.10
CA GLU A 372 -42.41 -19.10 -17.56
C GLU A 372 -41.20 -19.00 -18.49
N LEU A 373 -40.12 -19.67 -18.12
CA LEU A 373 -38.92 -19.85 -18.92
C LEU A 373 -38.73 -21.35 -19.23
N PRO A 374 -38.42 -21.71 -20.48
CA PRO A 374 -38.13 -23.10 -20.83
C PRO A 374 -36.81 -23.54 -20.20
N ALA A 375 -36.84 -24.54 -19.33
CA ALA A 375 -35.62 -25.07 -18.71
C ALA A 375 -34.84 -26.03 -19.63
N SER A 376 -35.48 -26.57 -20.68
CA SER A 376 -34.89 -27.57 -21.57
C SER A 376 -34.31 -26.98 -22.86
N GLY A 377 -33.22 -27.58 -23.35
CA GLY A 377 -32.63 -27.34 -24.66
C GLY A 377 -31.74 -26.09 -24.77
N ALA A 378 -32.29 -24.90 -24.55
CA ALA A 378 -31.58 -23.63 -24.72
C ALA A 378 -30.77 -23.21 -23.48
N GLY A 379 -31.17 -23.71 -22.31
CA GLY A 379 -30.64 -23.27 -21.02
C GLY A 379 -31.35 -22.02 -20.49
N LEU A 380 -31.11 -21.74 -19.21
CA LEU A 380 -31.58 -20.53 -18.54
C LEU A 380 -30.55 -19.42 -18.72
N GLU A 381 -30.97 -18.22 -19.10
CA GLU A 381 -30.04 -17.13 -19.47
C GLU A 381 -30.28 -15.89 -18.63
N PHE A 382 -29.28 -15.50 -17.85
CA PHE A 382 -29.31 -14.38 -16.90
C PHE A 382 -28.21 -13.37 -17.19
N THR A 383 -28.39 -12.12 -16.76
CA THR A 383 -27.28 -11.15 -16.75
C THR A 383 -26.31 -11.45 -15.62
N ALA A 384 -26.82 -11.84 -14.45
CA ALA A 384 -26.03 -12.23 -13.28
C ALA A 384 -26.76 -13.26 -12.42
N LEU A 385 -26.02 -14.00 -11.60
CA LEU A 385 -26.57 -14.96 -10.62
C LEU A 385 -25.97 -14.69 -9.24
N ASP A 386 -26.81 -14.30 -8.28
CA ASP A 386 -26.43 -14.11 -6.87
C ASP A 386 -27.20 -15.09 -5.99
N VAL A 387 -26.46 -15.86 -5.18
CA VAL A 387 -27.01 -16.72 -4.12
C VAL A 387 -26.61 -16.11 -2.77
N PRO A 388 -27.45 -15.25 -2.17
CA PRO A 388 -27.13 -14.56 -0.93
C PRO A 388 -26.87 -15.51 0.24
N ALA A 389 -26.18 -15.02 1.27
CA ALA A 389 -26.03 -15.75 2.53
C ALA A 389 -27.41 -16.07 3.13
N GLY A 390 -27.61 -17.32 3.55
CA GLY A 390 -28.88 -17.81 4.09
C GLY A 390 -29.89 -18.30 3.04
N SER A 391 -29.63 -18.09 1.74
CA SER A 391 -30.45 -18.63 0.65
C SER A 391 -29.97 -20.02 0.21
N GLU A 392 -30.90 -20.83 -0.32
CA GLU A 392 -30.60 -22.13 -0.94
C GLU A 392 -31.11 -22.20 -2.39
N LEU A 393 -30.22 -22.54 -3.32
CA LEU A 393 -30.54 -22.84 -4.71
C LEU A 393 -30.40 -24.35 -4.96
N ARG A 394 -31.51 -25.02 -5.24
CA ARG A 394 -31.54 -26.44 -5.60
C ARG A 394 -31.60 -26.56 -7.12
N LEU A 395 -30.64 -27.26 -7.71
CA LEU A 395 -30.52 -27.47 -9.15
C LEU A 395 -30.71 -28.95 -9.44
N ARG A 396 -31.84 -29.28 -10.09
CA ARG A 396 -32.15 -30.64 -10.53
C ARG A 396 -32.01 -30.73 -12.04
N PRO A 397 -30.97 -31.40 -12.57
CA PRO A 397 -30.89 -31.74 -13.97
C PRO A 397 -32.02 -32.72 -14.30
N GLY A 398 -32.68 -32.46 -15.41
CA GLY A 398 -33.71 -33.36 -15.92
C GLY A 398 -33.12 -34.59 -16.60
N SER A 399 -33.80 -35.08 -17.62
CA SER A 399 -33.27 -36.09 -18.56
C SER A 399 -31.96 -35.65 -19.24
N GLY A 400 -31.77 -34.33 -19.42
CA GLY A 400 -30.58 -33.70 -19.97
C GLY A 400 -29.67 -33.04 -18.93
N SER A 401 -28.69 -32.29 -19.43
CA SER A 401 -27.91 -31.36 -18.59
C SER A 401 -28.71 -30.09 -18.34
N LEU A 402 -28.70 -29.58 -17.11
CA LEU A 402 -29.22 -28.26 -16.79
C LEU A 402 -28.12 -27.23 -17.08
N VAL A 403 -28.33 -26.42 -18.11
CA VAL A 403 -27.39 -25.37 -18.54
C VAL A 403 -27.91 -24.02 -18.06
N ILE A 404 -27.07 -23.30 -17.30
CA ILE A 404 -27.32 -21.93 -16.86
C ILE A 404 -26.25 -21.05 -17.48
N ARG A 405 -26.66 -20.11 -18.31
CA ARG A 405 -25.81 -19.13 -18.98
C ARG A 405 -25.94 -17.77 -18.29
N VAL A 406 -24.82 -17.14 -17.96
CA VAL A 406 -24.78 -15.89 -17.19
C VAL A 406 -23.84 -14.90 -17.87
N CYS A 407 -24.36 -13.82 -18.45
CA CYS A 407 -23.52 -12.89 -19.22
C CYS A 407 -22.41 -12.24 -18.37
N GLY A 408 -22.71 -11.92 -17.11
CA GLY A 408 -21.79 -11.34 -16.13
C GLY A 408 -21.29 -12.36 -15.10
N ASP A 409 -21.36 -11.97 -13.82
CA ASP A 409 -20.75 -12.71 -12.72
C ASP A 409 -21.72 -13.69 -12.04
N VAL A 410 -21.16 -14.73 -11.42
CA VAL A 410 -21.86 -15.65 -10.52
C VAL A 410 -21.27 -15.50 -9.12
N ARG A 411 -22.09 -15.10 -8.15
CA ARG A 411 -21.72 -14.92 -6.75
C ARG A 411 -22.50 -15.88 -5.86
N ILE A 412 -21.79 -16.63 -5.01
CA ILE A 412 -22.37 -17.65 -4.14
C ILE A 412 -21.89 -17.38 -2.71
N ALA A 413 -22.79 -16.84 -1.89
CA ALA A 413 -22.62 -16.63 -0.44
C ALA A 413 -23.46 -17.61 0.40
N GLY A 414 -24.54 -18.15 -0.19
CA GLY A 414 -25.42 -19.14 0.41
C GLY A 414 -25.08 -20.58 0.05
N ARG A 415 -26.10 -21.40 -0.21
CA ARG A 415 -25.97 -22.82 -0.48
C ARG A 415 -26.50 -23.17 -1.87
N ILE A 416 -25.73 -23.94 -2.64
CA ILE A 416 -26.21 -24.59 -3.86
C ILE A 416 -26.26 -26.10 -3.61
N VAL A 417 -27.39 -26.73 -3.90
CA VAL A 417 -27.58 -28.18 -3.83
C VAL A 417 -27.77 -28.71 -5.24
N LEU A 418 -26.86 -29.57 -5.68
CA LEU A 418 -26.90 -30.26 -6.96
C LEU A 418 -27.59 -31.62 -6.74
N GLU A 419 -28.79 -31.78 -7.29
CA GLU A 419 -29.55 -33.03 -7.21
C GLU A 419 -29.24 -33.90 -8.44
N GLY A 420 -29.23 -35.22 -8.31
CA GLY A 420 -29.04 -36.12 -9.44
C GLY A 420 -27.60 -36.59 -9.68
N SER A 421 -27.47 -37.56 -10.58
CA SER A 421 -26.21 -38.29 -10.78
C SER A 421 -25.18 -37.47 -11.55
N ALA A 422 -23.95 -37.45 -11.04
CA ALA A 422 -22.83 -36.90 -11.79
C ALA A 422 -22.60 -37.72 -13.07
N ARG A 423 -22.07 -37.05 -14.10
CA ARG A 423 -21.78 -37.66 -15.39
C ARG A 423 -20.27 -37.79 -15.56
N ASP A 424 -19.85 -38.91 -16.15
CA ASP A 424 -18.44 -39.09 -16.51
C ASP A 424 -18.08 -38.10 -17.61
N LEU A 425 -16.99 -37.38 -17.37
CA LEU A 425 -16.42 -36.48 -18.36
C LEU A 425 -15.63 -37.33 -19.36
N PRO A 426 -16.00 -37.35 -20.66
CA PRO A 426 -15.32 -38.17 -21.66
C PRO A 426 -13.93 -37.65 -22.04
N TRP A 427 -13.41 -36.67 -21.30
CA TRP A 427 -12.24 -35.89 -21.66
C TRP A 427 -10.95 -36.58 -21.20
N ARG A 428 -10.11 -36.93 -22.17
CA ARG A 428 -8.68 -37.20 -21.96
C ARG A 428 -7.91 -35.91 -22.31
N ALA A 429 -6.73 -35.71 -21.72
CA ALA A 429 -5.85 -34.58 -22.05
C ALA A 429 -5.71 -34.47 -23.59
N GLY A 430 -6.16 -33.35 -24.16
CA GLY A 430 -6.41 -33.20 -25.61
C GLY A 430 -6.80 -31.76 -25.98
N PRO A 431 -7.25 -31.51 -27.23
CA PRO A 431 -7.62 -30.16 -27.70
C PRO A 431 -8.72 -29.52 -26.85
N SER A 432 -8.75 -28.19 -26.79
CA SER A 432 -9.76 -27.41 -26.05
C SER A 432 -11.17 -27.86 -26.43
N PRO A 433 -11.97 -28.39 -25.48
CA PRO A 433 -13.31 -28.86 -25.76
C PRO A 433 -14.22 -27.69 -26.17
N ASP A 434 -15.15 -27.99 -27.06
CA ASP A 434 -16.20 -27.06 -27.44
C ASP A 434 -17.15 -26.81 -26.25
N VAL A 435 -17.60 -25.56 -26.08
CA VAL A 435 -18.41 -25.15 -24.92
C VAL A 435 -19.74 -25.88 -24.89
N ASP A 436 -20.34 -26.14 -26.05
CA ASP A 436 -21.58 -26.92 -26.13
C ASP A 436 -21.37 -28.40 -25.78
N GLN A 437 -20.18 -28.96 -26.03
CA GLN A 437 -19.84 -30.30 -25.55
C GLN A 437 -19.68 -30.32 -24.03
N LEU A 438 -19.04 -29.30 -23.45
CA LEU A 438 -18.94 -29.13 -22.00
C LEU A 438 -20.33 -29.03 -21.36
N ALA A 439 -21.21 -28.23 -21.94
CA ALA A 439 -22.59 -28.01 -21.48
C ALA A 439 -23.40 -29.31 -21.36
N ARG A 440 -23.12 -30.30 -22.22
CA ARG A 440 -23.79 -31.62 -22.23
C ARG A 440 -23.12 -32.67 -21.35
N SER A 441 -21.93 -32.39 -20.83
CA SER A 441 -21.05 -33.40 -20.21
C SER A 441 -21.18 -33.53 -18.69
N SER A 442 -21.87 -32.60 -18.01
CA SER A 442 -22.19 -32.68 -16.57
C SER A 442 -23.69 -32.67 -16.31
N GLY A 443 -24.10 -32.99 -15.08
CA GLY A 443 -25.50 -32.83 -14.66
C GLY A 443 -25.90 -31.35 -14.75
N VAL A 444 -25.14 -30.49 -14.06
CA VAL A 444 -25.31 -29.04 -14.11
C VAL A 444 -24.10 -28.39 -14.79
N CYS A 445 -24.33 -27.45 -15.70
CA CYS A 445 -23.29 -26.63 -16.31
C CYS A 445 -23.60 -25.14 -16.16
N LEU A 446 -22.65 -24.40 -15.59
CA LEU A 446 -22.67 -22.94 -15.52
C LEU A 446 -21.74 -22.38 -16.58
N ILE A 447 -22.24 -21.54 -17.48
CA ILE A 447 -21.44 -20.86 -18.52
C ILE A 447 -21.54 -19.38 -18.27
N LEU A 448 -20.44 -18.73 -17.92
CA LEU A 448 -20.43 -17.34 -17.52
C LEU A 448 -19.38 -16.50 -18.27
N GLY A 449 -19.76 -15.26 -18.60
CA GLY A 449 -18.85 -14.29 -19.21
C GLY A 449 -17.89 -13.65 -18.20
N GLY A 450 -18.30 -13.53 -16.94
CA GLY A 450 -17.57 -12.89 -15.87
C GLY A 450 -16.89 -13.83 -14.87
N ASP A 451 -16.80 -13.39 -13.62
CA ASP A 451 -16.16 -14.09 -12.51
C ASP A 451 -17.09 -15.11 -11.84
N PHE A 452 -16.53 -16.23 -11.37
CA PHE A 452 -17.22 -17.22 -10.55
C PHE A 452 -16.71 -17.15 -9.12
N VAL A 453 -17.54 -16.68 -8.18
CA VAL A 453 -17.14 -16.39 -6.80
C VAL A 453 -17.93 -17.23 -5.81
N VAL A 454 -17.23 -18.02 -4.99
CA VAL A 454 -17.78 -18.80 -3.87
C VAL A 454 -17.18 -18.27 -2.57
N GLU A 455 -17.98 -17.60 -1.76
CA GLU A 455 -17.53 -17.01 -0.50
C GLU A 455 -17.24 -18.08 0.58
N ALA A 456 -16.45 -17.71 1.59
CA ALA A 456 -15.99 -18.66 2.61
C ALA A 456 -17.13 -19.35 3.38
N SER A 457 -18.25 -18.66 3.61
CA SER A 457 -19.44 -19.22 4.27
C SER A 457 -20.28 -20.12 3.37
N ALA A 458 -20.06 -20.07 2.05
CA ALA A 458 -20.89 -20.74 1.08
C ALA A 458 -20.56 -22.23 0.95
N ALA A 459 -21.52 -22.98 0.42
CA ALA A 459 -21.31 -24.38 0.08
C ALA A 459 -22.07 -24.75 -1.19
N ILE A 460 -21.36 -25.35 -2.14
CA ILE A 460 -21.94 -26.15 -3.20
C ILE A 460 -21.84 -27.61 -2.77
N VAL A 461 -22.97 -28.31 -2.74
CA VAL A 461 -23.06 -29.69 -2.27
C VAL A 461 -23.71 -30.53 -3.37
N ALA A 462 -23.16 -31.71 -3.60
CA ALA A 462 -23.72 -32.72 -4.50
C ALA A 462 -24.07 -33.98 -3.71
N GLU A 463 -25.01 -34.78 -4.21
CA GLU A 463 -25.30 -36.09 -3.64
C GLU A 463 -24.08 -37.04 -3.77
N PRO A 464 -23.78 -37.86 -2.75
CA PRO A 464 -22.49 -38.55 -2.59
C PRO A 464 -22.21 -39.71 -3.57
N ASP A 465 -23.04 -39.96 -4.58
CA ASP A 465 -23.01 -41.21 -5.37
C ASP A 465 -22.29 -41.07 -6.74
N ALA A 466 -21.32 -40.17 -6.84
CA ALA A 466 -20.84 -39.67 -8.12
C ALA A 466 -19.40 -40.09 -8.44
N SER A 467 -19.22 -41.07 -9.33
CA SER A 467 -17.94 -41.29 -10.02
C SER A 467 -17.63 -40.23 -11.10
N GLY A 468 -18.58 -39.33 -11.40
CA GLY A 468 -18.48 -38.29 -12.42
C GLY A 468 -18.26 -36.87 -11.87
N SER A 469 -18.40 -35.86 -12.73
CA SER A 469 -18.43 -34.45 -12.33
C SER A 469 -19.88 -33.97 -12.13
N PRO A 470 -20.26 -33.52 -10.91
CA PRO A 470 -21.61 -33.02 -10.67
C PRO A 470 -21.84 -31.62 -11.26
N LEU A 471 -20.75 -30.86 -11.46
CA LEU A 471 -20.76 -29.46 -11.87
C LEU A 471 -19.62 -29.17 -12.84
N THR A 472 -19.96 -28.55 -13.96
CA THR A 472 -18.99 -27.90 -14.85
C THR A 472 -19.19 -26.39 -14.80
N VAL A 473 -18.12 -25.65 -14.55
CA VAL A 473 -18.07 -24.17 -14.59
C VAL A 473 -17.22 -23.76 -15.78
N VAL A 474 -17.82 -23.07 -16.74
CA VAL A 474 -17.14 -22.46 -17.89
C VAL A 474 -17.06 -20.96 -17.66
N ALA A 475 -15.88 -20.39 -17.44
CA ALA A 475 -15.74 -18.99 -17.03
C ALA A 475 -14.83 -18.17 -17.95
N GLY A 476 -15.33 -16.98 -18.34
CA GLY A 476 -14.54 -15.93 -18.99
C GLY A 476 -13.60 -15.20 -18.04
N GLY A 477 -14.02 -15.02 -16.78
CA GLY A 477 -13.27 -14.35 -15.72
C GLY A 477 -12.64 -15.29 -14.68
N GLU A 478 -12.19 -14.74 -13.56
CA GLU A 478 -11.55 -15.51 -12.50
C GLU A 478 -12.56 -16.40 -11.74
N ALA A 479 -12.13 -17.60 -11.37
CA ALA A 479 -12.86 -18.47 -10.45
C ALA A 479 -12.25 -18.37 -9.05
N ARG A 480 -12.92 -17.70 -8.11
CA ARG A 480 -12.48 -17.52 -6.72
C ARG A 480 -13.29 -18.41 -5.79
N VAL A 481 -12.67 -19.42 -5.21
CA VAL A 481 -13.35 -20.42 -4.38
C VAL A 481 -12.77 -20.40 -2.96
N ALA A 482 -13.45 -19.71 -2.05
CA ALA A 482 -13.15 -19.72 -0.62
C ALA A 482 -14.06 -20.68 0.17
N GLY A 483 -15.28 -20.94 -0.33
CA GLY A 483 -16.23 -21.84 0.30
C GLY A 483 -16.04 -23.31 -0.06
N ARG A 484 -16.99 -24.16 0.36
CA ARG A 484 -16.96 -25.60 0.08
C ARG A 484 -17.49 -25.90 -1.32
N MET A 485 -16.80 -26.78 -2.03
CA MET A 485 -17.19 -27.32 -3.34
C MET A 485 -17.25 -28.85 -3.27
N PRO A 486 -18.07 -29.52 -4.09
CA PRO A 486 -17.97 -30.96 -4.23
C PRO A 486 -16.64 -31.33 -4.91
N PRO A 487 -16.14 -32.57 -4.72
CA PRO A 487 -14.96 -33.02 -5.43
C PRO A 487 -15.22 -33.09 -6.94
N ARG A 488 -14.15 -33.06 -7.75
CA ARG A 488 -14.19 -33.29 -9.21
C ARG A 488 -15.07 -32.32 -10.00
N VAL A 489 -15.23 -31.10 -9.49
CA VAL A 489 -15.79 -29.99 -10.29
C VAL A 489 -14.88 -29.74 -11.49
N ALA A 490 -15.47 -29.68 -12.68
CA ALA A 490 -14.75 -29.28 -13.87
C ALA A 490 -14.78 -27.76 -14.04
N PHE A 491 -13.61 -27.16 -14.22
CA PHE A 491 -13.44 -25.75 -14.55
C PHE A 491 -12.87 -25.65 -15.96
N ALA A 492 -13.65 -25.11 -16.90
CA ALA A 492 -13.17 -24.77 -18.22
C ALA A 492 -12.99 -23.25 -18.32
N LEU A 493 -11.75 -22.80 -18.39
CA LEU A 493 -11.42 -21.38 -18.26
C LEU A 493 -10.97 -20.80 -19.59
N ASP A 494 -11.38 -19.57 -19.88
CA ASP A 494 -10.76 -18.72 -20.91
C ASP A 494 -9.24 -18.60 -20.63
N PRO A 495 -8.34 -18.58 -21.64
CA PRO A 495 -6.89 -18.42 -21.43
C PRO A 495 -6.45 -17.33 -20.44
N ALA A 496 -7.22 -16.24 -20.34
CA ALA A 496 -6.96 -15.14 -19.41
C ALA A 496 -7.40 -15.44 -17.95
N ALA A 497 -8.34 -16.37 -17.77
CA ALA A 497 -8.92 -16.73 -16.49
C ALA A 497 -8.00 -17.64 -15.65
N ARG A 498 -8.24 -17.64 -14.33
CA ARG A 498 -7.47 -18.38 -13.32
C ARG A 498 -8.40 -18.87 -12.21
N ILE A 499 -8.06 -20.00 -11.59
CA ILE A 499 -8.70 -20.45 -10.34
C ILE A 499 -7.86 -19.98 -9.15
N ARG A 500 -8.50 -19.41 -8.14
CA ARG A 500 -7.91 -19.06 -6.85
C ARG A 500 -8.68 -19.75 -5.73
N GLY A 501 -7.97 -20.31 -4.75
CA GLY A 501 -8.54 -21.02 -3.62
C GLY A 501 -8.39 -22.53 -3.72
N SER A 502 -9.05 -23.25 -2.82
CA SER A 502 -8.88 -24.70 -2.66
C SER A 502 -10.13 -25.43 -3.15
N VAL A 503 -9.98 -26.20 -4.22
CA VAL A 503 -10.99 -27.15 -4.69
C VAL A 503 -10.42 -28.55 -4.52
N GLU A 504 -11.23 -29.49 -4.05
CA GLU A 504 -10.81 -30.88 -3.94
C GLU A 504 -10.82 -31.56 -5.31
N SER A 505 -9.64 -31.95 -5.80
CA SER A 505 -9.45 -32.66 -7.06
C SER A 505 -10.15 -32.01 -8.28
N PRO A 506 -9.92 -30.71 -8.57
CA PRO A 506 -10.56 -30.04 -9.70
C PRO A 506 -10.08 -30.62 -11.03
N ILE A 507 -10.97 -30.65 -12.02
CA ILE A 507 -10.63 -30.97 -13.40
C ILE A 507 -10.51 -29.64 -14.14
N VAL A 508 -9.30 -29.22 -14.49
CA VAL A 508 -9.08 -27.92 -15.15
C VAL A 508 -8.87 -28.12 -16.65
N LEU A 509 -9.67 -27.41 -17.44
CA LEU A 509 -9.69 -27.44 -18.90
C LEU A 509 -9.52 -26.00 -19.44
N LEU A 510 -9.01 -25.88 -20.66
CA LEU A 510 -8.99 -24.61 -21.37
C LEU A 510 -10.15 -24.55 -22.35
N ALA A 511 -11.05 -23.59 -22.17
CA ALA A 511 -12.12 -23.26 -23.11
C ALA A 511 -11.80 -21.93 -23.79
N ARG A 512 -12.13 -21.78 -25.07
CA ARG A 512 -12.05 -20.48 -25.75
C ARG A 512 -13.46 -19.94 -25.88
N LEU A 513 -13.72 -18.82 -25.21
CA LEU A 513 -14.99 -18.10 -25.31
C LEU A 513 -14.86 -16.98 -26.33
N THR A 514 -15.93 -16.74 -27.09
CA THR A 514 -15.96 -15.76 -28.16
C THR A 514 -16.35 -14.40 -27.59
N PRO A 515 -15.50 -13.35 -27.70
CA PRO A 515 -15.86 -12.01 -27.26
C PRO A 515 -17.08 -11.49 -28.02
N GLY A 516 -18.05 -10.92 -27.30
CA GLY A 516 -19.27 -10.35 -27.87
C GLY A 516 -20.53 -10.89 -27.21
N LEU A 517 -21.68 -10.53 -27.78
CA LEU A 517 -22.99 -11.05 -27.38
C LEU A 517 -23.65 -11.77 -28.56
N PRO A 518 -24.64 -12.64 -28.32
CA PRO A 518 -25.44 -13.20 -29.40
C PRO A 518 -26.11 -12.10 -30.25
N THR A 519 -26.23 -12.33 -31.56
CA THR A 519 -26.82 -11.37 -32.50
C THR A 519 -28.19 -10.89 -32.03
N GLY A 520 -28.43 -9.57 -32.09
CA GLY A 520 -29.68 -8.95 -31.63
C GLY A 520 -29.75 -8.68 -30.13
N THR A 521 -28.74 -9.07 -29.36
CA THR A 521 -28.65 -8.80 -27.92
C THR A 521 -27.96 -7.46 -27.67
N ARG A 522 -28.42 -6.74 -26.65
CA ARG A 522 -27.80 -5.53 -26.13
C ARG A 522 -27.78 -5.58 -24.61
N LEU A 523 -26.64 -5.32 -24.01
CA LEU A 523 -26.48 -5.27 -22.55
C LEU A 523 -25.63 -4.06 -22.16
N ALA A 524 -25.88 -3.54 -20.96
CA ALA A 524 -25.01 -2.54 -20.37
C ALA A 524 -23.78 -3.19 -19.74
N ALA A 525 -22.62 -2.59 -19.95
CA ALA A 525 -21.41 -2.87 -19.19
C ALA A 525 -21.11 -1.67 -18.29
N ALA A 526 -20.81 -1.92 -17.01
CA ALA A 526 -20.54 -0.88 -16.04
C ALA A 526 -19.52 -1.36 -15.00
N ALA A 527 -18.44 -0.61 -14.79
CA ALA A 527 -17.49 -0.92 -13.73
C ALA A 527 -16.77 0.31 -13.18
N ALA A 528 -16.24 0.18 -11.98
CA ALA A 528 -15.33 1.14 -11.37
C ALA A 528 -13.94 0.54 -11.28
N SER A 529 -12.92 1.33 -11.58
CA SER A 529 -11.55 0.99 -11.20
C SER A 529 -11.42 0.96 -9.68
N ALA A 530 -10.36 0.30 -9.19
CA ALA A 530 -9.87 0.57 -7.84
C ALA A 530 -9.56 2.07 -7.66
N TRP A 531 -9.60 2.53 -6.40
CA TRP A 531 -9.11 3.84 -6.03
C TRP A 531 -7.59 3.88 -6.17
N LEU A 532 -7.10 4.95 -6.81
CA LEU A 532 -5.69 5.19 -7.04
C LEU A 532 -5.32 6.54 -6.43
N PRO A 533 -4.13 6.68 -5.82
CA PRO A 533 -3.67 7.98 -5.36
C PRO A 533 -3.40 8.88 -6.57
N LEU A 534 -3.86 10.12 -6.53
CA LEU A 534 -3.45 11.15 -7.49
C LEU A 534 -2.07 11.68 -7.07
N PRO A 535 -1.03 11.56 -7.92
CA PRO A 535 0.31 12.06 -7.61
C PRO A 535 0.41 13.57 -7.89
N VAL A 536 -0.51 14.35 -7.35
CA VAL A 536 -0.63 15.79 -7.59
C VAL A 536 -0.18 16.58 -6.37
N ALA A 537 0.48 17.71 -6.62
CA ALA A 537 0.79 18.68 -5.59
C ALA A 537 -0.46 19.51 -5.24
N ASN A 538 -0.34 20.32 -4.19
CA ASN A 538 -1.43 21.15 -3.71
C ASN A 538 -1.92 22.13 -4.78
N GLY A 539 -3.19 22.01 -5.18
CA GLY A 539 -3.85 23.00 -6.03
C GLY A 539 -3.64 22.81 -7.54
N ASP A 540 -2.98 21.72 -7.94
CA ASP A 540 -2.78 21.39 -9.36
C ASP A 540 -4.13 21.13 -10.02
N GLU A 541 -4.24 21.62 -11.24
CA GLU A 541 -5.37 21.38 -12.12
C GLU A 541 -5.11 20.12 -12.92
N ILE A 542 -5.87 19.05 -12.67
CA ILE A 542 -5.78 17.83 -13.47
C ILE A 542 -6.72 17.85 -14.66
N ASP A 543 -6.27 17.28 -15.76
CA ASP A 543 -7.09 16.88 -16.89
C ASP A 543 -7.03 15.36 -17.04
N VAL A 544 -8.17 14.74 -17.27
CA VAL A 544 -8.27 13.28 -17.43
C VAL A 544 -8.99 13.01 -18.74
N SER A 545 -8.39 12.13 -19.55
CA SER A 545 -8.93 11.76 -20.85
C SER A 545 -8.85 10.25 -21.06
N LEU A 546 -9.89 9.69 -21.66
CA LEU A 546 -9.90 8.32 -22.16
C LEU A 546 -9.28 8.27 -23.55
N GLU A 547 -8.37 7.33 -23.77
CA GLU A 547 -7.89 7.00 -25.11
C GLU A 547 -8.79 5.90 -25.71
N ASP A 548 -10.03 6.30 -26.05
CA ASP A 548 -10.99 5.47 -26.79
C ASP A 548 -11.10 5.96 -28.24
N PRO A 549 -10.50 5.25 -29.21
CA PRO A 549 -10.51 5.68 -30.61
C PRO A 549 -11.90 5.62 -31.27
N ARG A 550 -12.89 4.95 -30.65
CA ARG A 550 -14.23 4.72 -31.23
C ARG A 550 -15.35 5.48 -30.52
N GLY A 551 -15.10 5.96 -29.30
CA GLY A 551 -16.09 6.70 -28.51
C GLY A 551 -17.29 5.86 -28.04
N ALA A 552 -17.13 4.53 -28.01
CA ALA A 552 -18.17 3.61 -27.56
C ALA A 552 -18.25 3.53 -26.03
N LEU A 553 -17.18 3.94 -25.34
CA LEU A 553 -17.10 3.98 -23.89
C LEU A 553 -17.40 5.38 -23.37
N ARG A 554 -18.33 5.44 -22.41
CA ARG A 554 -18.50 6.59 -21.54
C ARG A 554 -17.64 6.33 -20.32
N GLY A 555 -16.88 7.32 -19.88
CA GLY A 555 -16.26 7.25 -18.57
C GLY A 555 -16.47 8.50 -17.77
N GLU A 556 -16.45 8.32 -16.46
CA GLU A 556 -16.58 9.38 -15.48
C GLU A 556 -15.43 9.26 -14.48
N LEU A 557 -14.89 10.40 -14.07
CA LEU A 557 -13.90 10.53 -13.02
C LEU A 557 -14.62 10.76 -11.70
N GLN A 558 -14.32 9.94 -10.71
CA GLN A 558 -14.73 10.20 -9.33
C GLN A 558 -13.50 10.45 -8.48
N VAL A 559 -13.56 11.47 -7.62
CA VAL A 559 -12.46 11.90 -6.76
C VAL A 559 -12.91 11.87 -5.30
N ALA A 560 -12.05 11.37 -4.41
CA ALA A 560 -12.25 11.37 -2.97
C ALA A 560 -11.03 12.01 -2.28
N PRO A 561 -11.21 12.81 -1.21
CA PRO A 561 -10.07 13.23 -0.39
C PRO A 561 -9.49 12.04 0.39
N PRO A 562 -8.30 12.18 0.99
CA PRO A 562 -7.81 11.24 1.99
C PRO A 562 -8.80 11.01 3.14
N ASP A 563 -8.81 9.79 3.67
CA ASP A 563 -9.50 9.49 4.92
C ASP A 563 -8.84 10.23 6.10
N VAL A 564 -9.66 10.75 7.03
CA VAL A 564 -9.16 11.54 8.17
C VAL A 564 -8.35 10.68 9.14
N LEU A 565 -8.73 9.41 9.31
CA LEU A 565 -8.07 8.47 10.21
C LEU A 565 -7.01 7.63 9.50
N ARG A 566 -7.11 7.48 8.17
CA ARG A 566 -6.18 6.72 7.33
C ARG A 566 -5.79 7.52 6.08
N PRO A 567 -4.88 8.50 6.20
CA PRO A 567 -4.53 9.39 5.08
C PRO A 567 -3.97 8.67 3.84
N ASP A 568 -3.54 7.42 3.98
CA ASP A 568 -3.09 6.51 2.93
C ASP A 568 -4.24 5.78 2.22
N GLN A 569 -5.50 6.15 2.46
CA GLN A 569 -6.69 5.56 1.86
C GLN A 569 -7.66 6.67 1.40
N PRO A 570 -8.50 6.40 0.38
CA PRO A 570 -9.61 7.30 0.03
C PRO A 570 -10.57 7.38 1.21
N SER A 571 -11.18 8.54 1.42
CA SER A 571 -12.20 8.70 2.45
C SER A 571 -13.35 7.73 2.22
N VAL A 572 -13.77 7.04 3.28
CA VAL A 572 -14.95 6.14 3.23
C VAL A 572 -16.29 6.90 3.28
N ASP A 573 -16.25 8.20 3.58
CA ASP A 573 -17.41 9.08 3.65
C ASP A 573 -17.78 9.60 2.25
N ALA A 574 -18.85 9.03 1.69
CA ALA A 574 -19.33 9.35 0.35
C ALA A 574 -19.80 10.81 0.20
N GLU A 575 -20.17 11.49 1.29
CA GLU A 575 -20.56 12.91 1.24
C GLU A 575 -19.36 13.83 0.94
N ARG A 576 -18.15 13.35 1.21
CA ARG A 576 -16.89 14.07 0.91
C ARG A 576 -16.40 13.81 -0.51
N TRP A 577 -17.04 12.91 -1.27
CA TRP A 577 -16.63 12.62 -2.64
C TRP A 577 -17.11 13.70 -3.60
N VAL A 578 -16.29 13.98 -4.62
CA VAL A 578 -16.72 14.80 -5.75
C VAL A 578 -17.69 13.96 -6.58
N ALA A 579 -18.82 14.56 -6.98
CA ALA A 579 -19.76 13.92 -7.89
C ALA A 579 -19.05 13.47 -9.18
N PRO A 580 -19.39 12.31 -9.77
CA PRO A 580 -18.74 11.84 -10.99
C PRO A 580 -18.76 12.87 -12.12
N LEU A 581 -17.60 13.05 -12.77
CA LEU A 581 -17.38 14.02 -13.84
C LEU A 581 -17.12 13.32 -15.16
N ARG A 582 -17.90 13.61 -16.20
CA ARG A 582 -17.75 12.98 -17.51
C ARG A 582 -16.39 13.28 -18.16
N LEU A 583 -15.82 12.25 -18.77
CA LEU A 583 -14.56 12.30 -19.51
C LEU A 583 -14.81 12.46 -21.03
N PRO A 584 -13.92 13.17 -21.77
CA PRO A 584 -12.83 13.98 -21.22
C PRO A 584 -13.38 15.17 -20.41
N LEU A 585 -12.62 15.63 -19.41
CA LEU A 585 -13.05 16.75 -18.59
C LEU A 585 -13.20 18.01 -19.46
N ARG A 586 -14.30 18.74 -19.29
CA ARG A 586 -14.53 20.01 -20.03
C ARG A 586 -13.65 21.15 -19.54
N GLN A 587 -13.27 21.08 -18.28
CA GLN A 587 -12.42 22.04 -17.60
C GLN A 587 -11.50 21.26 -16.66
N PRO A 588 -10.26 21.71 -16.47
CA PRO A 588 -9.37 21.10 -15.50
C PRO A 588 -9.99 21.09 -14.11
N LEU A 589 -9.81 19.98 -13.39
CA LEU A 589 -10.32 19.79 -12.05
C LEU A 589 -9.24 20.14 -11.03
N ARG A 590 -9.55 21.06 -10.12
CA ARG A 590 -8.75 21.24 -8.92
C ARG A 590 -9.07 20.14 -7.92
N VAL A 591 -8.06 19.41 -7.50
CA VAL A 591 -8.17 18.28 -6.58
C VAL A 591 -7.43 18.57 -5.26
N PRO A 592 -7.95 18.11 -4.11
CA PRO A 592 -7.24 18.26 -2.85
C PRO A 592 -5.96 17.41 -2.82
N ARG A 593 -5.00 17.76 -1.96
CA ARG A 593 -3.76 16.97 -1.80
C ARG A 593 -4.05 15.53 -1.42
N GLY A 594 -3.26 14.62 -1.97
CA GLY A 594 -3.40 13.19 -1.66
C GLY A 594 -4.78 12.66 -2.02
N ALA A 595 -5.53 13.39 -2.86
CA ALA A 595 -6.80 12.91 -3.37
C ALA A 595 -6.58 11.56 -4.04
N TRP A 596 -7.63 10.77 -3.95
CA TRP A 596 -7.75 9.51 -4.63
C TRP A 596 -8.73 9.69 -5.77
N PHE A 597 -8.51 8.97 -6.85
CA PHE A 597 -9.46 8.95 -7.94
C PHE A 597 -9.75 7.52 -8.38
N ARG A 598 -10.89 7.36 -9.04
CA ARG A 598 -11.21 6.16 -9.80
C ARG A 598 -11.96 6.55 -11.06
N VAL A 599 -11.90 5.66 -12.03
CA VAL A 599 -12.64 5.81 -13.28
C VAL A 599 -13.83 4.88 -13.27
N LEU A 600 -15.01 5.43 -13.49
CA LEU A 600 -16.24 4.71 -13.78
C LEU A 600 -16.32 4.56 -15.29
N LEU A 601 -16.54 3.35 -15.78
CA LEU A 601 -16.70 3.04 -17.20
C LEU A 601 -18.10 2.49 -17.44
N GLU A 602 -18.75 2.97 -18.49
CA GLU A 602 -20.04 2.52 -18.97
C GLU A 602 -20.00 2.30 -20.49
N ALA A 603 -20.63 1.22 -20.96
CA ALA A 603 -20.78 0.93 -22.38
C ALA A 603 -22.13 0.26 -22.66
N GLU A 604 -22.67 0.48 -23.85
CA GLU A 604 -23.67 -0.42 -24.43
C GLU A 604 -22.91 -1.44 -25.29
N VAL A 605 -23.04 -2.73 -24.96
CA VAL A 605 -22.42 -3.82 -25.70
C VAL A 605 -23.48 -4.42 -26.60
N ASP A 606 -23.16 -4.57 -27.88
CA ASP A 606 -24.00 -5.29 -28.84
C ASP A 606 -23.27 -6.49 -29.44
N GLY A 607 -24.00 -7.32 -30.20
CA GLY A 607 -23.45 -8.54 -30.80
C GLY A 607 -22.48 -8.31 -31.96
N THR A 608 -22.15 -7.08 -32.34
CA THR A 608 -21.27 -6.78 -33.49
C THR A 608 -19.87 -6.38 -33.07
N GLU A 609 -19.72 -5.64 -31.96
CA GLU A 609 -18.43 -5.16 -31.50
C GLU A 609 -18.40 -4.99 -29.97
N VAL A 610 -17.29 -5.40 -29.34
CA VAL A 610 -17.08 -5.19 -27.90
C VAL A 610 -16.35 -3.85 -27.69
N PRO A 611 -16.95 -2.89 -26.97
CA PRO A 611 -16.31 -1.62 -26.63
C PRO A 611 -14.96 -1.84 -25.94
N SER A 612 -13.94 -1.05 -26.31
CA SER A 612 -12.59 -1.20 -25.75
C SER A 612 -11.85 0.12 -25.55
N LEU A 613 -11.17 0.25 -24.40
CA LEU A 613 -10.33 1.39 -24.04
C LEU A 613 -8.85 1.05 -24.25
N GLY A 614 -8.12 1.92 -24.95
CA GLY A 614 -6.69 1.74 -25.23
C GLY A 614 -5.76 2.32 -24.15
N GLY A 615 -6.22 3.32 -23.40
CA GLY A 615 -5.40 4.02 -22.41
C GLY A 615 -6.22 4.99 -21.55
N LEU A 616 -5.66 5.38 -20.41
CA LEU A 616 -6.19 6.43 -19.53
C LEU A 616 -5.04 7.39 -19.24
N ALA A 617 -5.19 8.65 -19.67
CA ALA A 617 -4.18 9.67 -19.45
C ALA A 617 -4.66 10.66 -18.39
N VAL A 618 -3.85 10.86 -17.34
CA VAL A 618 -4.04 11.91 -16.34
C VAL A 618 -2.91 12.92 -16.52
N ARG A 619 -3.26 14.14 -16.88
CA ARG A 619 -2.36 15.28 -17.06
C ARG A 619 -2.54 16.27 -15.92
N GLY A 620 -1.48 16.96 -15.53
CA GLY A 620 -1.54 18.06 -14.57
C GLY A 620 -0.67 19.22 -15.05
N GLY A 621 -1.06 20.43 -14.65
CA GLY A 621 -0.39 21.68 -15.00
C GLY A 621 0.48 22.22 -13.88
#